data_AF-A0A4S5BW11-F1
#
_entry.id   AF-A0A4S5BW11-F1
#
_cell.length_a   1.000
_cell.length_b   1.000
_cell.length_c   1.000
_cell.angle_alpha   90.00
_cell.angle_beta   90.00
_cell.angle_gamma   90.00
#
_symmetry.space_group_name_H-M   'P 1'
#
loop_
_entity.id
_entity.type
_entity.pdbx_description
1 polymer ?
#
loop_
_entity_poly.entity_id
_entity_poly.type
_entity_poly.pdbx_seq_one_letter_code
_entity_poly.pdbx_strand_id
1 'polypeptide(L)'
;MSRHLMPAAVLAFSAAATPAAYAQTTPSLVVDFVSIMSPVSAAPVPLGPLALLLSVLAIGLAVLLGKRKGPSHWLSLPVLAAVVGLGLSQPDSTQAEMVQRTLDLQASPASLALNTQISERLLVRNTTGQALRITSLGLKDGTDTMRLFTPNDTNEAVACKSGLVLTANQACAIEVVVSENFVLQAGSFLQVKLRDLHPTQPAVGYDQIYYHLARKQPDLNRFAEGTTNYTRQIERTELKRAQDYCEDTGRNSATDYVARSVSLINGTGFSCTVSEANVDASKLKTVVVGPNGQLYLTDGHHTFTTLWELKDGGPDLPVFVRVAANFSDNPDLSSFWSQMQANNYVWLRDANGATITPAQLPTSLGLATLADDPYRSLVYLTRDMGYKNSGVPEFAEFYWGMWLRGQGLDVNDYDLRDLTPAGVVVVSPNHEIADTGSTTSYVAAVRDAALLMRQLTPGAEIAPGLTGTQFGQNTSAMTQNNWDTLLQEEVWQDDARESDNRYRNGGKAWYATGYRLCGAPADNADCWQTNMIVDHTATQ
;
A
#
# COMPACT_ATOMS: atom_id res chain seq x y z
N MET A 1 56.13 47.89 41.21
CA MET A 1 56.68 46.82 42.07
C MET A 1 56.48 45.49 41.35
N SER A 2 57.57 44.73 41.23
CA SER A 2 57.67 43.28 40.92
C SER A 2 56.99 42.77 39.63
N ARG A 3 57.71 42.61 38.52
CA ARG A 3 58.48 41.40 38.12
C ARG A 3 57.72 40.09 38.29
N HIS A 4 57.25 39.52 37.18
CA HIS A 4 57.19 38.07 37.01
C HIS A 4 57.76 37.68 35.64
N LEU A 5 58.72 36.76 35.70
CA LEU A 5 59.40 36.09 34.61
C LEU A 5 58.45 35.13 33.90
N MET A 6 58.58 35.01 32.58
CA MET A 6 58.12 33.82 31.83
C MET A 6 59.33 33.15 31.16
N PRO A 7 59.42 31.81 31.18
CA PRO A 7 60.55 31.07 30.62
C PRO A 7 60.40 30.85 29.11
N ALA A 8 61.55 30.78 28.43
CA ALA A 8 61.66 30.44 27.02
C ALA A 8 61.24 28.98 26.78
N ALA A 9 60.27 28.77 25.88
CA ALA A 9 59.90 27.46 25.37
C ALA A 9 60.58 27.23 24.01
N VAL A 10 61.29 26.11 23.93
CA VAL A 10 62.02 25.62 22.76
C VAL A 10 61.03 25.22 21.65
N LEU A 11 61.20 25.80 20.46
CA LEU A 11 60.49 25.43 19.24
C LEU A 11 61.04 24.09 18.71
N ALA A 12 60.29 23.01 18.90
CA ALA A 12 60.49 21.76 18.17
C ALA A 12 59.60 21.77 16.92
N PHE A 13 60.20 21.95 15.74
CA PHE A 13 59.51 21.77 14.46
C PHE A 13 59.25 20.27 14.25
N SER A 14 58.01 19.83 14.51
CA SER A 14 57.51 18.55 14.04
C SER A 14 56.86 18.79 12.68
N ALA A 15 57.48 18.30 11.60
CA ALA A 15 56.87 18.29 10.28
C ALA A 15 55.66 17.35 10.31
N ALA A 16 54.46 17.92 10.41
CA ALA A 16 53.22 17.18 10.23
C ALA A 16 53.14 16.77 8.75
N ALA A 17 53.35 15.49 8.47
CA ALA A 17 52.99 14.92 7.19
C ALA A 17 51.46 15.03 7.05
N THR A 18 51.01 15.85 6.11
CA THR A 18 49.60 15.89 5.72
C THR A 18 49.20 14.50 5.22
N PRO A 19 48.15 13.87 5.77
CA PRO A 19 47.66 12.62 5.20
C PRO A 19 47.24 12.89 3.76
N ALA A 20 47.67 12.02 2.85
CA ALA A 20 47.25 12.06 1.46
C ALA A 20 45.71 12.07 1.41
N ALA A 21 45.13 13.12 0.83
CA ALA A 21 43.73 13.14 0.50
C ALA A 21 43.49 11.97 -0.47
N TYR A 22 42.81 10.91 0.01
CA TYR A 22 42.29 9.87 -0.88
C TYR A 22 41.36 10.57 -1.86
N ALA A 23 41.75 10.62 -3.13
CA ALA A 23 40.89 11.16 -4.18
C ALA A 23 39.63 10.28 -4.24
N GLN A 24 38.51 10.83 -3.79
CA GLN A 24 37.23 10.16 -3.81
C GLN A 24 36.87 9.92 -5.29
N THR A 25 36.85 8.65 -5.70
CA THR A 25 36.52 8.27 -7.08
C THR A 25 35.07 8.64 -7.35
N THR A 26 34.79 9.22 -8.53
CA THR A 26 33.43 9.62 -8.92
C THR A 26 32.67 8.40 -9.44
N PRO A 27 31.53 8.03 -8.83
CA PRO A 27 30.72 6.91 -9.30
C PRO A 27 30.36 7.09 -10.78
N SER A 28 30.42 6.00 -11.54
CA SER A 28 30.18 6.04 -12.99
C SER A 28 29.34 4.85 -13.45
N LEU A 29 28.41 5.07 -14.36
CA LEU A 29 27.79 4.01 -15.16
C LEU A 29 28.85 3.51 -16.13
N VAL A 30 29.06 2.20 -16.20
CA VAL A 30 29.96 1.55 -17.16
C VAL A 30 29.16 0.55 -17.98
N VAL A 31 29.34 0.62 -19.31
CA VAL A 31 28.68 -0.27 -20.27
C VAL A 31 29.75 -0.94 -21.13
N ASP A 32 29.84 -2.26 -21.05
CA ASP A 32 30.64 -3.08 -21.95
C ASP A 32 29.81 -3.53 -23.14
N PHE A 33 30.41 -3.50 -24.34
CA PHE A 33 29.75 -3.97 -25.55
C PHE A 33 30.74 -4.53 -26.56
N VAL A 34 30.21 -5.35 -27.48
CA VAL A 34 30.96 -5.87 -28.62
C VAL A 34 30.24 -5.54 -29.91
N SER A 35 30.98 -5.08 -30.92
CA SER A 35 30.44 -4.86 -32.26
C SER A 35 30.06 -6.20 -32.88
N ILE A 36 28.85 -6.28 -33.42
CA ILE A 36 28.41 -7.41 -34.22
C ILE A 36 28.89 -7.11 -35.63
N MET A 37 30.04 -7.69 -36.00
CA MET A 37 30.43 -7.70 -37.40
C MET A 37 29.34 -8.44 -38.16
N SER A 38 28.53 -7.70 -38.91
CA SER A 38 27.65 -8.33 -39.90
C SER A 38 28.58 -9.11 -40.83
N PRO A 39 28.32 -10.41 -41.13
CA PRO A 39 29.01 -11.03 -42.24
C PRO A 39 28.76 -10.11 -43.42
N VAL A 40 29.83 -9.61 -44.02
CA VAL A 40 29.76 -8.75 -45.20
C VAL A 40 28.75 -9.42 -46.11
N SER A 41 27.59 -8.78 -46.28
CA SER A 41 26.66 -9.22 -47.29
C SER A 41 27.47 -9.12 -48.57
N ALA A 42 27.82 -10.27 -49.14
CA ALA A 42 28.35 -10.35 -50.48
C ALA A 42 27.43 -9.43 -51.29
N ALA A 43 28.04 -8.39 -51.87
CA ALA A 43 27.32 -7.37 -52.62
C ALA A 43 26.26 -8.09 -53.47
N PRO A 44 24.99 -7.64 -53.49
CA PRO A 44 24.01 -8.26 -54.36
C PRO A 44 24.63 -8.26 -55.75
N VAL A 45 24.90 -9.47 -56.27
CA VAL A 45 25.28 -9.65 -57.67
C VAL A 45 24.25 -8.86 -58.45
N PRO A 46 24.64 -7.88 -59.27
CA PRO A 46 23.68 -7.07 -60.00
C PRO A 46 22.81 -8.04 -60.79
N LEU A 47 21.54 -8.14 -60.40
CA LEU A 47 20.55 -8.79 -61.22
C LEU A 47 20.55 -8.01 -62.52
N GLY A 48 21.10 -8.62 -63.56
CA GLY A 48 20.96 -8.16 -64.93
C GLY A 48 19.47 -7.94 -65.25
N PRO A 49 19.16 -7.22 -66.34
CA PRO A 49 17.89 -6.55 -66.60
C PRO A 49 16.62 -7.43 -66.71
N LEU A 50 16.67 -8.70 -66.31
CA LEU A 50 15.55 -9.65 -66.36
C LEU A 50 14.65 -9.65 -65.11
N ALA A 51 15.03 -9.03 -63.99
CA ALA A 51 14.21 -9.05 -62.75
C ALA A 51 13.11 -7.97 -62.70
N LEU A 52 13.06 -7.06 -63.67
CA LEU A 52 12.05 -5.99 -63.79
C LEU A 52 10.79 -6.38 -64.58
N LEU A 53 10.69 -7.65 -65.02
CA LEU A 53 9.58 -8.15 -65.84
C LEU A 53 8.51 -8.95 -65.07
N LEU A 54 8.68 -9.18 -63.76
CA LEU A 54 7.73 -9.97 -62.96
C LEU A 54 6.83 -9.14 -62.01
N SER A 55 7.08 -7.83 -61.84
CA SER A 55 6.22 -6.95 -61.04
C SER A 55 5.15 -6.20 -61.84
N VAL A 56 5.22 -6.22 -63.18
CA VAL A 56 4.21 -5.57 -64.05
C VAL A 56 3.06 -6.52 -64.42
N LEU A 57 3.24 -7.85 -64.31
CA LEU A 57 2.17 -8.82 -64.60
C LEU A 57 1.18 -9.05 -63.45
N ALA A 58 1.51 -8.68 -62.21
CA ALA A 58 0.64 -8.89 -61.04
C ALA A 58 -0.37 -7.75 -60.79
N ILE A 59 -0.17 -6.57 -61.40
CA ILE A 59 -1.07 -5.41 -61.24
C ILE A 59 -2.10 -5.32 -62.38
N GLY A 60 -1.85 -5.98 -63.53
CA GLY A 60 -2.77 -6.01 -64.68
C GLY A 60 -3.97 -6.95 -64.54
N LEU A 61 -3.90 -7.95 -63.66
CA LEU A 61 -4.95 -8.98 -63.56
C LEU A 61 -6.04 -8.67 -62.51
N ALA A 62 -5.82 -7.71 -61.61
CA ALA A 62 -6.81 -7.29 -60.61
C ALA A 62 -7.81 -6.24 -61.12
N VAL A 63 -7.53 -5.58 -62.26
CA VAL A 63 -8.38 -4.49 -62.80
C VAL A 63 -9.44 -5.00 -63.81
N LEU A 64 -9.37 -6.27 -64.24
CA LEU A 64 -10.26 -6.84 -65.27
C LEU A 64 -11.39 -7.75 -64.75
N LEU A 65 -11.48 -8.02 -63.45
CA LEU A 65 -12.54 -8.87 -62.87
C LEU A 65 -13.50 -8.12 -61.91
N GLY A 66 -13.34 -6.82 -61.71
CA GLY A 66 -14.15 -6.02 -60.78
C GLY A 66 -15.39 -5.31 -61.37
N LYS A 67 -15.80 -5.59 -62.62
CA LYS A 67 -17.00 -4.99 -63.21
C LYS A 67 -18.19 -5.94 -63.17
N ARG A 68 -18.89 -5.98 -62.03
CA ARG A 68 -20.34 -6.27 -61.94
C ARG A 68 -20.83 -6.09 -60.50
N LYS A 69 -21.31 -4.89 -60.16
CA LYS A 69 -22.60 -4.61 -59.50
C LYS A 69 -22.76 -3.10 -59.24
N GLY A 70 -24.00 -2.65 -59.36
CA GLY A 70 -24.39 -1.28 -59.64
C GLY A 70 -24.43 -0.30 -58.45
N PRO A 71 -25.05 0.88 -58.65
CA PRO A 71 -24.73 2.12 -57.96
C PRO A 71 -25.71 2.41 -56.82
N SER A 72 -25.19 2.80 -55.66
CA SER A 72 -25.99 3.54 -54.68
C SER A 72 -25.09 4.35 -53.75
N HIS A 73 -25.33 5.66 -53.77
CA HIS A 73 -24.97 6.70 -52.80
C HIS A 73 -23.57 7.35 -52.90
N TRP A 74 -23.61 8.49 -53.60
CA TRP A 74 -22.76 9.65 -53.40
C TRP A 74 -23.26 10.51 -52.22
N LEU A 75 -22.32 11.29 -51.66
CA LEU A 75 -22.48 12.45 -50.73
C LEU A 75 -22.75 12.03 -49.26
N SER A 76 -22.07 12.53 -48.24
CA SER A 76 -21.31 13.79 -48.08
C SER A 76 -20.46 13.73 -46.80
N LEU A 77 -19.21 14.20 -46.86
CA LEU A 77 -18.51 14.76 -45.70
C LEU A 77 -19.17 16.09 -45.31
N PRO A 78 -19.18 16.42 -44.01
CA PRO A 78 -18.49 17.65 -43.64
C PRO A 78 -17.60 17.50 -42.40
N VAL A 79 -16.52 18.25 -42.47
CA VAL A 79 -15.61 18.64 -41.40
C VAL A 79 -16.28 19.75 -40.57
N LEU A 80 -16.27 19.67 -39.23
CA LEU A 80 -15.64 20.62 -38.29
C LEU A 80 -16.08 20.40 -36.82
N ALA A 81 -15.08 20.55 -35.94
CA ALA A 81 -15.12 21.19 -34.61
C ALA A 81 -15.57 20.42 -33.34
N ALA A 82 -14.56 20.30 -32.46
CA ALA A 82 -14.61 20.65 -31.04
C ALA A 82 -15.38 19.75 -30.07
N VAL A 83 -14.66 18.83 -29.43
CA VAL A 83 -14.84 18.59 -27.99
C VAL A 83 -13.56 19.02 -27.27
N VAL A 84 -13.72 20.11 -26.56
CA VAL A 84 -12.77 20.68 -25.60
C VAL A 84 -12.67 19.74 -24.39
N GLY A 85 -11.42 19.42 -24.05
CA GLY A 85 -10.93 19.40 -22.67
C GLY A 85 -11.71 18.62 -21.62
N LEU A 86 -11.42 17.32 -21.53
CA LEU A 86 -11.18 16.68 -20.24
C LEU A 86 -9.87 15.90 -20.36
N GLY A 87 -8.78 16.66 -20.32
CA GLY A 87 -7.49 16.09 -19.98
C GLY A 87 -7.59 15.59 -18.54
N LEU A 88 -7.75 14.28 -18.37
CA LEU A 88 -7.29 13.62 -17.16
C LEU A 88 -5.77 13.69 -17.20
N SER A 89 -5.23 14.83 -16.79
CA SER A 89 -3.87 14.91 -16.31
C SER A 89 -3.80 13.97 -15.11
N GLN A 90 -3.20 12.80 -15.30
CA GLN A 90 -2.65 12.06 -14.18
C GLN A 90 -1.57 12.96 -13.56
N PRO A 91 -1.69 13.39 -12.30
CA PRO A 91 -0.51 13.76 -11.57
C PRO A 91 0.15 12.45 -11.17
N ASP A 92 1.16 12.02 -11.93
CA ASP A 92 2.17 11.11 -11.40
C ASP A 92 2.76 11.78 -10.16
N SER A 93 2.31 11.36 -8.99
CA SER A 93 2.90 11.79 -7.74
C SER A 93 4.31 11.21 -7.66
N THR A 94 5.29 12.12 -7.65
CA THR A 94 6.72 11.93 -7.36
C THR A 94 7.53 11.10 -8.36
N GLN A 95 7.45 11.44 -9.66
CA GLN A 95 8.67 11.43 -10.47
C GLN A 95 9.15 12.88 -10.51
N ALA A 96 10.11 13.24 -9.64
CA ALA A 96 10.94 14.40 -9.98
C ALA A 96 11.45 14.15 -11.39
N GLU A 97 11.27 15.10 -12.31
CA GLU A 97 11.68 14.97 -13.72
C GLU A 97 13.12 14.46 -13.76
N MET A 98 13.30 13.15 -13.97
CA MET A 98 14.60 12.53 -13.83
C MET A 98 15.52 13.16 -14.87
N VAL A 99 16.69 13.62 -14.43
CA VAL A 99 17.65 14.26 -15.35
C VAL A 99 18.00 13.25 -16.44
N GLN A 100 17.62 13.57 -17.68
CA GLN A 100 17.88 12.69 -18.82
C GLN A 100 19.25 13.02 -19.43
N ARG A 101 20.23 12.13 -19.24
CA ARG A 101 21.54 12.22 -19.92
C ARG A 101 21.73 11.05 -20.87
N THR A 102 22.61 11.23 -21.85
CA THR A 102 22.95 10.18 -22.83
C THR A 102 24.40 9.74 -22.65
N LEU A 103 24.63 8.43 -22.62
CA LEU A 103 25.93 7.79 -22.79
C LEU A 103 26.02 7.27 -24.23
N ASP A 104 26.87 7.90 -25.03
CA ASP A 104 27.15 7.46 -26.40
C ASP A 104 28.19 6.33 -26.41
N LEU A 105 27.83 5.19 -26.98
CA LEU A 105 28.70 4.04 -27.16
C LEU A 105 29.59 4.25 -28.39
N GLN A 106 30.85 4.62 -28.16
CA GLN A 106 31.88 4.77 -29.21
C GLN A 106 33.02 3.75 -29.06
N ALA A 107 33.47 3.51 -27.83
CA ALA A 107 34.48 2.51 -27.49
C ALA A 107 34.06 1.76 -26.21
N SER A 108 34.46 0.49 -26.08
CA SER A 108 34.15 -0.35 -24.91
C SER A 108 35.36 -0.46 -23.98
N PRO A 109 35.19 -0.32 -22.65
CA PRO A 109 33.97 0.13 -21.97
C PRO A 109 33.65 1.60 -22.24
N ALA A 110 32.36 1.93 -22.35
CA ALA A 110 31.89 3.31 -22.31
C ALA A 110 31.50 3.66 -20.87
N SER A 111 31.78 4.89 -20.42
CA SER A 111 31.47 5.32 -19.07
C SER A 111 30.88 6.72 -18.99
N LEU A 112 29.94 6.93 -18.07
CA LEU A 112 29.35 8.22 -17.74
C LEU A 112 29.46 8.46 -16.24
N ALA A 113 30.09 9.56 -15.82
CA ALA A 113 30.10 9.97 -14.41
C ALA A 113 28.67 10.26 -13.93
N LEU A 114 28.38 9.91 -12.68
CA LEU A 114 27.06 9.99 -12.06
C LEU A 114 27.03 11.01 -10.94
N ASN A 115 25.86 11.59 -10.71
CA ASN A 115 25.58 12.35 -9.51
C ASN A 115 25.18 11.38 -8.39
N THR A 116 25.78 11.53 -7.22
CA THR A 116 25.51 10.67 -6.06
C THR A 116 24.35 11.13 -5.20
N GLN A 117 23.74 12.27 -5.54
CA GLN A 117 22.70 12.92 -4.75
C GLN A 117 21.33 12.92 -5.44
N ILE A 118 21.26 12.61 -6.73
CA ILE A 118 20.03 12.60 -7.50
C ILE A 118 19.91 11.32 -8.32
N SER A 119 18.68 10.81 -8.40
CA SER A 119 18.33 9.75 -9.34
C SER A 119 18.26 10.30 -10.76
N GLU A 120 18.69 9.52 -11.75
CA GLU A 120 18.82 9.95 -13.13
C GLU A 120 18.37 8.85 -14.09
N ARG A 121 17.72 9.24 -15.19
CA ARG A 121 17.41 8.33 -16.29
C ARG A 121 18.43 8.52 -17.39
N LEU A 122 19.13 7.46 -17.76
CA LEU A 122 20.21 7.50 -18.74
C LEU A 122 19.80 6.78 -20.01
N LEU A 123 19.97 7.45 -21.16
CA LEU A 123 19.91 6.80 -22.47
C LEU A 123 21.29 6.27 -22.83
N VAL A 124 21.40 5.00 -23.16
CA VAL A 124 22.62 4.39 -23.70
C VAL A 124 22.43 4.24 -25.20
N ARG A 125 23.13 5.04 -26.00
CA ARG A 125 22.93 5.16 -27.45
C ARG A 125 24.09 4.55 -28.22
N ASN A 126 23.78 3.75 -29.23
CA ASN A 126 24.79 3.25 -30.16
C ASN A 126 25.15 4.31 -31.22
N THR A 127 26.35 4.89 -31.13
CA THR A 127 26.88 5.85 -32.11
C THR A 127 28.04 5.28 -32.95
N THR A 128 28.33 3.97 -32.84
CA THR A 128 29.43 3.31 -33.57
C THR A 128 29.18 3.16 -35.08
N GLY A 129 27.93 3.30 -35.53
CA GLY A 129 27.52 3.06 -36.92
C GLY A 129 27.34 1.58 -37.30
N GLN A 130 27.67 0.63 -36.42
CA GLN A 130 27.42 -0.80 -36.60
C GLN A 130 26.48 -1.33 -35.52
N ALA A 131 25.82 -2.46 -35.75
CA ALA A 131 25.09 -3.12 -34.67
C ALA A 131 26.07 -3.58 -33.58
N LEU A 132 25.69 -3.41 -32.31
CA LEU A 132 26.46 -3.88 -31.17
C LEU A 132 25.58 -4.69 -30.22
N ARG A 133 26.21 -5.54 -29.42
CA ARG A 133 25.56 -6.23 -28.29
C ARG A 133 26.14 -5.71 -26.99
N ILE A 134 25.29 -5.26 -26.08
CA ILE A 134 25.69 -4.93 -24.71
C ILE A 134 26.04 -6.24 -24.01
N THR A 135 27.24 -6.33 -23.44
CA THR A 135 27.71 -7.51 -22.70
C THR A 135 27.56 -7.34 -21.19
N SER A 136 27.74 -6.13 -20.68
CA SER A 136 27.59 -5.82 -19.26
C SER A 136 27.10 -4.38 -19.06
N LEU A 137 26.39 -4.14 -17.95
CA LEU A 137 26.15 -2.81 -17.41
C LEU A 137 26.43 -2.88 -15.91
N GLY A 138 27.06 -1.85 -15.35
CA GLY A 138 27.37 -1.81 -13.92
C GLY A 138 27.71 -0.41 -13.41
N LEU A 139 27.73 -0.27 -12.09
CA LEU A 139 28.24 0.91 -11.41
C LEU A 139 29.70 0.67 -11.03
N LYS A 140 30.60 1.52 -11.53
CA LYS A 140 31.98 1.57 -11.06
C LYS A 140 32.08 2.61 -9.96
N ASP A 141 32.74 2.24 -8.86
CA ASP A 141 32.91 3.10 -7.68
C ASP A 141 31.57 3.58 -7.08
N GLY A 142 30.47 2.84 -7.32
CA GLY A 142 29.14 3.14 -6.77
C GLY A 142 29.09 3.00 -5.24
N THR A 143 28.20 3.76 -4.61
CA THR A 143 27.92 3.64 -3.17
C THR A 143 26.85 2.57 -2.90
N ASP A 144 26.75 2.12 -1.65
CA ASP A 144 25.71 1.17 -1.24
C ASP A 144 24.28 1.75 -1.35
N THR A 145 24.17 3.06 -1.53
CA THR A 145 22.93 3.82 -1.77
C THR A 145 22.61 4.02 -3.26
N MET A 146 23.39 3.42 -4.17
CA MET A 146 23.15 3.49 -5.61
C MET A 146 22.78 2.13 -6.18
N ARG A 147 21.77 2.10 -7.07
CA ARG A 147 21.36 0.90 -7.82
C ARG A 147 21.04 1.23 -9.27
N LEU A 148 21.26 0.24 -10.15
CA LEU A 148 20.77 0.27 -11.52
C LEU A 148 19.40 -0.37 -11.57
N PHE A 149 18.47 0.30 -12.23
CA PHE A 149 17.12 -0.21 -12.45
C PHE A 149 16.74 -0.18 -13.92
N THR A 150 16.06 -1.24 -14.35
CA THR A 150 15.64 -1.41 -15.74
C THR A 150 14.19 -0.92 -15.86
N PRO A 151 13.93 0.26 -16.47
CA PRO A 151 12.57 0.75 -16.62
C PRO A 151 11.76 -0.14 -17.57
N ASN A 152 10.44 -0.01 -17.55
CA ASN A 152 9.60 -0.63 -18.57
C ASN A 152 9.90 -0.04 -19.96
N ASP A 153 9.75 -0.85 -21.00
CA ASP A 153 9.90 -0.40 -22.39
C ASP A 153 8.92 0.76 -22.66
N THR A 154 9.42 1.81 -23.32
CA THR A 154 8.60 2.93 -23.80
C THR A 154 8.64 2.97 -25.33
N ASN A 155 7.78 3.81 -25.92
CA ASN A 155 7.84 4.08 -27.36
C ASN A 155 9.17 4.73 -27.80
N GLU A 156 9.93 5.32 -26.87
CA GLU A 156 11.14 6.09 -27.14
C GLU A 156 12.43 5.28 -26.99
N ALA A 157 12.46 4.33 -26.05
CA ALA A 157 13.60 3.44 -25.83
C ALA A 157 13.16 2.15 -25.14
N VAL A 158 13.79 1.04 -25.54
CA VAL A 158 13.71 -0.23 -24.83
C VAL A 158 14.60 -0.21 -23.59
N ALA A 159 14.37 -1.10 -22.64
CA ALA A 159 15.17 -1.16 -21.43
C ALA A 159 16.56 -1.76 -21.67
N CYS A 160 17.61 -1.13 -21.12
CA CYS A 160 18.98 -1.63 -21.24
C CYS A 160 19.16 -2.92 -20.44
N LYS A 161 19.77 -3.93 -21.05
CA LYS A 161 20.14 -5.19 -20.39
C LYS A 161 21.30 -5.87 -21.09
N SER A 162 22.02 -6.72 -20.35
CA SER A 162 23.03 -7.60 -20.95
C SER A 162 22.36 -8.47 -22.03
N GLY A 163 23.05 -8.63 -23.15
CA GLY A 163 22.58 -9.34 -24.33
C GLY A 163 21.74 -8.51 -25.30
N LEU A 164 21.30 -7.30 -24.93
CA LEU A 164 20.54 -6.42 -25.82
C LEU A 164 21.38 -6.03 -27.05
N VAL A 165 20.77 -6.12 -28.23
CA VAL A 165 21.37 -5.69 -29.49
C VAL A 165 20.81 -4.32 -29.86
N LEU A 166 21.70 -3.36 -30.08
CA LEU A 166 21.35 -2.02 -30.56
C LEU A 166 21.88 -1.85 -31.98
N THR A 167 21.01 -1.55 -32.94
CA THR A 167 21.45 -1.10 -34.28
C THR A 167 22.01 0.32 -34.20
N ALA A 168 22.63 0.79 -35.29
CA ALA A 168 23.13 2.16 -35.35
C ALA A 168 22.03 3.17 -34.98
N ASN A 169 22.39 4.14 -34.13
CA ASN A 169 21.54 5.22 -33.59
C ASN A 169 20.38 4.77 -32.70
N GLN A 170 20.20 3.48 -32.42
CA GLN A 170 19.25 3.03 -31.40
C GLN A 170 19.78 3.34 -30.01
N ALA A 171 18.86 3.56 -29.07
CA ALA A 171 19.17 3.72 -27.66
C ALA A 171 18.32 2.78 -26.81
N CYS A 172 18.85 2.46 -25.63
CA CYS A 172 18.09 1.87 -24.54
C CYS A 172 18.10 2.80 -23.33
N ALA A 173 17.20 2.59 -22.38
CA ALA A 173 17.12 3.36 -21.14
C ALA A 173 17.55 2.52 -19.92
N ILE A 174 18.27 3.14 -19.00
CA ILE A 174 18.60 2.60 -17.68
C ILE A 174 18.39 3.70 -16.64
N GLU A 175 17.90 3.37 -15.45
CA GLU A 175 17.79 4.30 -14.34
C GLU A 175 18.91 4.05 -13.34
N VAL A 176 19.54 5.13 -12.89
CA VAL A 176 20.44 5.12 -11.73
C VAL A 176 19.66 5.75 -10.60
N VAL A 177 19.35 4.95 -9.58
CA VAL A 177 18.61 5.43 -8.43
C VAL A 177 19.54 5.62 -7.25
N VAL A 178 19.36 6.74 -6.55
CA VAL A 178 20.00 7.04 -5.28
C VAL A 178 18.93 6.97 -4.18
N SER A 179 19.15 6.13 -3.17
CA SER A 179 18.28 6.06 -2.00
C SER A 179 19.02 5.55 -0.77
N GLU A 180 18.82 6.24 0.35
CA GLU A 180 19.26 5.78 1.68
C GLU A 180 18.53 4.50 2.12
N ASN A 181 17.36 4.21 1.54
CA ASN A 181 16.60 3.02 1.92
C ASN A 181 17.28 1.72 1.45
N PHE A 182 18.18 1.78 0.46
CA PHE A 182 18.87 0.59 -0.06
C PHE A 182 19.78 -0.10 0.94
N VAL A 183 20.27 0.63 1.96
CA VAL A 183 21.14 0.04 3.00
C VAL A 183 20.35 -0.53 4.18
N LEU A 184 19.02 -0.34 4.21
CA LEU A 184 18.18 -0.83 5.30
C LEU A 184 18.17 -2.35 5.33
N GLN A 185 18.26 -2.90 6.53
CA GLN A 185 18.30 -4.34 6.78
C GLN A 185 16.98 -4.84 7.34
N ALA A 186 16.62 -6.09 7.07
CA ALA A 186 15.47 -6.71 7.71
C ALA A 186 15.57 -6.62 9.25
N GLY A 187 14.46 -6.26 9.91
CA GLY A 187 14.40 -6.03 11.35
C GLY A 187 14.75 -4.61 11.79
N SER A 188 15.42 -3.81 10.94
CA SER A 188 15.63 -2.37 11.20
C SER A 188 14.29 -1.61 11.15
N PHE A 189 14.23 -0.46 11.81
CA PHE A 189 13.07 0.42 11.76
C PHE A 189 13.48 1.85 11.42
N LEU A 190 12.53 2.62 10.91
CA LEU A 190 12.71 4.00 10.52
C LEU A 190 11.43 4.79 10.74
N GLN A 191 11.59 6.09 10.99
CA GLN A 191 10.49 7.04 10.99
C GLN A 191 10.20 7.47 9.56
N VAL A 192 8.93 7.52 9.20
CA VAL A 192 8.43 7.90 7.87
C VAL A 192 7.19 8.77 8.04
N LYS A 193 6.79 9.47 6.99
CA LYS A 193 5.44 10.01 6.89
C LYS A 193 4.53 8.98 6.26
N LEU A 194 3.23 9.02 6.59
CA LEU A 194 2.25 8.13 5.98
C LEU A 194 2.27 8.20 4.44
N ARG A 195 2.48 9.39 3.85
CA ARG A 195 2.58 9.57 2.39
C ARG A 195 3.79 8.92 1.73
N ASP A 196 4.80 8.54 2.50
CA ASP A 196 6.00 7.88 1.96
C ASP A 196 5.75 6.39 1.70
N LEU A 197 4.59 5.87 2.12
CA LEU A 197 4.23 4.45 2.06
C LEU A 197 3.38 4.14 0.84
N HIS A 198 3.82 3.15 0.05
CA HIS A 198 3.07 2.61 -1.07
C HIS A 198 2.23 1.41 -0.61
N PRO A 199 0.89 1.43 -0.74
CA PRO A 199 0.05 0.28 -0.43
C PRO A 199 0.39 -0.98 -1.24
N THR A 200 0.16 -2.15 -0.66
CA THR A 200 0.34 -3.46 -1.33
C THR A 200 -0.96 -4.27 -1.38
N GLN A 201 -2.09 -3.62 -1.09
CA GLN A 201 -3.43 -4.15 -1.29
C GLN A 201 -4.32 -3.05 -1.89
N PRO A 202 -5.27 -3.39 -2.77
CA PRO A 202 -6.15 -2.42 -3.43
C PRO A 202 -7.37 -2.02 -2.61
N ALA A 203 -7.72 -2.80 -1.58
CA ALA A 203 -8.94 -2.63 -0.81
C ALA A 203 -8.68 -2.74 0.69
N VAL A 204 -9.56 -2.18 1.49
CA VAL A 204 -9.66 -2.32 2.94
C VAL A 204 -11.12 -2.56 3.30
N GLY A 205 -11.41 -2.90 4.55
CA GLY A 205 -12.78 -2.96 5.05
C GLY A 205 -13.12 -1.63 5.69
N TYR A 206 -14.00 -0.85 5.07
CA TYR A 206 -14.29 0.51 5.53
C TYR A 206 -14.88 0.51 6.94
N ASP A 207 -15.71 -0.47 7.31
CA ASP A 207 -16.35 -0.48 8.63
C ASP A 207 -15.35 -0.65 9.77
N GLN A 208 -14.24 -1.36 9.54
CA GLN A 208 -13.17 -1.41 10.51
C GLN A 208 -12.55 -0.01 10.71
N ILE A 209 -12.35 0.75 9.64
CA ILE A 209 -11.78 2.12 9.70
C ILE A 209 -12.80 3.08 10.33
N TYR A 210 -14.05 3.04 9.88
CA TYR A 210 -15.16 3.84 10.36
C TYR A 210 -15.45 3.65 11.85
N TYR A 211 -15.37 2.41 12.34
CA TYR A 211 -15.37 2.14 13.78
C TYR A 211 -14.32 2.99 14.52
N HIS A 212 -13.07 2.93 14.05
CA HIS A 212 -11.99 3.69 14.69
C HIS A 212 -12.17 5.20 14.52
N LEU A 213 -12.60 5.68 13.35
CA LEU A 213 -12.78 7.11 13.10
C LEU A 213 -13.90 7.72 13.94
N ALA A 214 -15.05 7.04 14.07
CA ALA A 214 -16.13 7.51 14.94
C ALA A 214 -15.70 7.53 16.40
N ARG A 215 -15.11 6.44 16.89
CA ARG A 215 -14.69 6.34 18.29
C ARG A 215 -13.58 7.34 18.63
N LYS A 216 -12.65 7.61 17.72
CA LYS A 216 -11.49 8.47 17.94
C LYS A 216 -11.74 9.95 17.61
N GLN A 217 -12.92 10.31 17.10
CA GLN A 217 -13.33 11.69 16.85
C GLN A 217 -14.67 11.99 17.53
N PRO A 218 -14.72 11.89 18.88
CA PRO A 218 -15.97 12.05 19.64
C PRO A 218 -16.46 13.50 19.60
N ASP A 219 -17.77 13.70 19.82
CA ASP A 219 -18.26 15.00 20.28
C ASP A 219 -17.82 15.21 21.74
N LEU A 220 -16.88 16.13 21.94
CA LEU A 220 -16.31 16.45 23.24
C LEU A 220 -17.30 17.22 24.14
N ASN A 221 -18.42 17.71 23.61
CA ASN A 221 -19.44 18.45 24.36
C ASN A 221 -20.66 17.61 24.72
N ARG A 222 -20.68 16.33 24.33
CA ARG A 222 -21.81 15.42 24.59
C ARG A 222 -22.19 15.33 26.07
N PHE A 223 -21.20 15.30 26.95
CA PHE A 223 -21.42 15.30 28.40
C PHE A 223 -20.80 16.54 29.02
N ALA A 224 -21.48 17.09 30.03
CA ALA A 224 -20.97 18.21 30.81
C ALA A 224 -19.65 17.84 31.49
N GLU A 225 -18.67 18.75 31.41
CA GLU A 225 -17.36 18.59 32.03
C GLU A 225 -17.49 18.38 33.56
N GLY A 226 -16.67 17.49 34.10
CA GLY A 226 -16.71 17.11 35.51
C GLY A 226 -17.72 16.00 35.87
N THR A 227 -18.56 15.56 34.93
CA THR A 227 -19.43 14.40 35.15
C THR A 227 -18.69 13.07 34.96
N THR A 228 -19.17 11.99 35.58
CA THR A 228 -18.55 10.66 35.39
C THR A 228 -18.68 10.16 33.94
N ASN A 229 -19.75 10.50 33.23
CA ASN A 229 -19.90 10.13 31.81
C ASN A 229 -18.90 10.91 30.92
N TYR A 230 -18.65 12.19 31.21
CA TYR A 230 -17.58 12.95 30.56
C TYR A 230 -16.22 12.26 30.72
N THR A 231 -15.82 11.94 31.95
CA THR A 231 -14.54 11.25 32.21
C THR A 231 -14.44 9.93 31.45
N ARG A 232 -15.48 9.08 31.51
CA ARG A 232 -15.49 7.79 30.82
C ARG A 232 -15.40 7.94 29.31
N GLN A 233 -16.15 8.88 28.72
CA GLN A 233 -16.13 9.12 27.28
C GLN A 233 -14.73 9.54 26.84
N ILE A 234 -14.19 10.58 27.45
CA ILE A 234 -12.91 11.17 27.11
C ILE A 234 -11.75 10.16 27.24
N GLU A 235 -11.72 9.37 28.31
CA GLU A 235 -10.72 8.31 28.51
C GLU A 235 -10.80 7.20 27.44
N ARG A 236 -12.02 6.85 26.99
CA ARG A 236 -12.26 5.75 26.04
C ARG A 236 -12.22 6.17 24.58
N THR A 237 -12.11 7.46 24.31
CA THR A 237 -12.13 8.08 22.97
C THR A 237 -10.86 8.89 22.73
N GLU A 238 -10.76 10.14 23.20
CA GLU A 238 -9.60 11.02 22.96
C GLU A 238 -8.29 10.45 23.56
N LEU A 239 -8.30 10.03 24.82
CA LEU A 239 -7.12 9.37 25.41
C LEU A 239 -6.81 8.06 24.68
N LYS A 240 -7.84 7.27 24.33
CA LYS A 240 -7.61 6.03 23.56
C LYS A 240 -7.02 6.30 22.18
N ARG A 241 -7.34 7.42 21.53
CA ARG A 241 -6.69 7.85 20.27
C ARG A 241 -5.18 8.07 20.48
N ALA A 242 -4.79 8.78 21.55
CA ALA A 242 -3.38 8.98 21.89
C ALA A 242 -2.68 7.66 22.26
N GLN A 243 -3.33 6.80 23.05
CA GLN A 243 -2.81 5.48 23.43
C GLN A 243 -2.57 4.62 22.20
N ASP A 244 -3.56 4.50 21.31
CA ASP A 244 -3.44 3.70 20.08
C ASP A 244 -2.32 4.24 19.20
N TYR A 245 -2.18 5.57 19.07
CA TYR A 245 -1.07 6.14 18.30
C TYR A 245 0.30 5.82 18.91
N CYS A 246 0.46 5.89 20.23
CA CYS A 246 1.69 5.44 20.89
C CYS A 246 1.94 3.94 20.67
N GLU A 247 0.90 3.10 20.72
CA GLU A 247 1.00 1.65 20.51
C GLU A 247 1.42 1.34 19.06
N ASP A 248 0.71 1.93 18.10
CA ASP A 248 0.93 1.77 16.65
C ASP A 248 2.30 2.30 16.20
N THR A 249 2.89 3.23 16.95
CA THR A 249 4.24 3.76 16.72
C THR A 249 5.32 3.06 17.55
N GLY A 250 4.99 1.94 18.21
CA GLY A 250 5.94 1.16 19.02
C GLY A 250 6.47 1.91 20.25
N ARG A 251 5.76 2.99 20.64
CA ARG A 251 6.07 3.84 21.79
C ARG A 251 5.20 3.51 23.02
N ASN A 252 4.58 2.33 23.01
CA ASN A 252 3.77 1.76 24.09
C ASN A 252 2.53 2.61 24.40
N SER A 253 2.30 3.06 25.63
CA SER A 253 1.07 3.79 26.00
C SER A 253 1.28 5.30 26.09
N ALA A 254 0.18 6.06 26.09
CA ALA A 254 0.17 7.50 26.34
C ALA A 254 0.19 7.82 27.85
N THR A 255 0.90 8.89 28.22
CA THR A 255 1.01 9.48 29.56
C THR A 255 0.88 11.01 29.47
N ASP A 256 0.83 11.70 30.61
CA ASP A 256 0.72 13.17 30.70
C ASP A 256 -0.44 13.74 29.89
N TYR A 257 -1.54 13.00 29.86
CA TYR A 257 -2.71 13.31 29.06
C TYR A 257 -3.40 14.59 29.56
N VAL A 258 -3.68 15.50 28.63
CA VAL A 258 -4.45 16.73 28.88
C VAL A 258 -5.68 16.70 27.99
N ALA A 259 -6.85 16.61 28.63
CA ALA A 259 -8.13 16.53 27.93
C ALA A 259 -8.36 17.71 26.98
N ARG A 260 -8.98 17.43 25.83
CA ARG A 260 -9.33 18.38 24.76
C ARG A 260 -8.13 19.04 24.08
N SER A 261 -6.93 18.49 24.23
CA SER A 261 -5.70 19.07 23.68
C SER A 261 -4.88 18.10 22.82
N VAL A 262 -5.36 16.87 22.63
CA VAL A 262 -4.64 15.86 21.86
C VAL A 262 -4.59 16.26 20.38
N SER A 263 -3.37 16.37 19.87
CA SER A 263 -3.07 16.47 18.43
C SER A 263 -1.94 15.51 18.10
N LEU A 264 -2.25 14.49 17.28
CA LEU A 264 -1.26 13.49 16.88
C LEU A 264 -0.15 14.10 16.01
N ILE A 265 -0.52 14.91 15.02
CA ILE A 265 0.43 15.56 14.11
C ILE A 265 1.35 16.58 14.81
N ASN A 266 0.83 17.30 15.81
CA ASN A 266 1.64 18.26 16.57
C ASN A 266 2.38 17.62 17.74
N GLY A 267 2.04 16.38 18.12
CA GLY A 267 2.59 15.70 19.29
C GLY A 267 2.28 16.42 20.60
N THR A 268 1.06 16.98 20.74
CA THR A 268 0.64 17.75 21.93
C THR A 268 -0.52 17.09 22.66
N GLY A 269 -0.65 17.39 23.95
CA GLY A 269 -1.74 16.89 24.80
C GLY A 269 -1.53 15.48 25.36
N PHE A 270 -0.38 14.88 25.07
CA PHE A 270 0.09 13.61 25.63
C PHE A 270 1.60 13.47 25.40
N SER A 271 2.22 12.53 26.13
CA SER A 271 3.54 11.98 25.86
C SER A 271 3.40 10.47 25.62
N CYS A 272 4.30 9.84 24.87
CA CYS A 272 4.40 8.38 24.87
C CYS A 272 5.37 7.90 25.95
N THR A 273 5.05 6.79 26.60
CA THR A 273 5.86 6.19 27.68
C THR A 273 7.24 5.70 27.21
N VAL A 274 7.39 5.42 25.92
CA VAL A 274 8.67 5.05 25.29
C VAL A 274 9.09 6.16 24.33
N SER A 275 10.36 6.57 24.42
CA SER A 275 10.93 7.59 23.54
C SER A 275 11.20 7.05 22.13
N GLU A 276 11.32 7.94 21.16
CA GLU A 276 11.59 7.58 19.76
C GLU A 276 12.90 6.81 19.55
N ALA A 277 13.89 7.02 20.43
CA ALA A 277 15.15 6.27 20.41
C ALA A 277 15.02 4.81 20.87
N ASN A 278 13.92 4.46 21.54
CA ASN A 278 13.71 3.15 22.17
C ASN A 278 12.46 2.43 21.64
N VAL A 279 11.98 2.81 20.46
CA VAL A 279 10.81 2.21 19.80
C VAL A 279 10.93 0.68 19.76
N ASP A 280 9.87 -0.01 20.17
CA ASP A 280 9.78 -1.46 20.07
C ASP A 280 9.43 -1.86 18.63
N ALA A 281 10.46 -2.16 17.84
CA ALA A 281 10.32 -2.59 16.45
C ALA A 281 9.43 -3.84 16.28
N SER A 282 9.26 -4.68 17.32
CA SER A 282 8.41 -5.86 17.24
C SER A 282 6.92 -5.53 17.10
N LYS A 283 6.52 -4.31 17.51
CA LYS A 283 5.14 -3.80 17.46
C LYS A 283 4.82 -3.01 16.19
N LEU A 284 5.83 -2.65 15.41
CA LEU A 284 5.65 -1.80 14.26
C LEU A 284 5.03 -2.54 13.08
N LYS A 285 4.28 -1.77 12.29
CA LYS A 285 3.83 -2.15 10.96
C LYS A 285 5.03 -2.33 10.03
N THR A 286 4.89 -3.22 9.07
CA THR A 286 6.02 -3.67 8.26
C THR A 286 6.00 -3.10 6.86
N VAL A 287 7.19 -2.87 6.32
CA VAL A 287 7.42 -2.47 4.93
C VAL A 287 8.45 -3.37 4.27
N VAL A 288 8.39 -3.47 2.94
CA VAL A 288 9.47 -3.98 2.11
C VAL A 288 10.12 -2.82 1.36
N VAL A 289 11.44 -2.75 1.36
CA VAL A 289 12.16 -1.82 0.48
C VAL A 289 12.17 -2.41 -0.92
N GLY A 290 11.53 -1.73 -1.86
CA GLY A 290 11.47 -2.16 -3.25
C GLY A 290 12.39 -1.35 -4.17
N PRO A 291 12.22 -1.54 -5.50
CA PRO A 291 12.84 -0.70 -6.51
C PRO A 291 12.63 0.78 -6.22
N ASN A 292 13.59 1.57 -6.66
CA ASN A 292 13.68 3.01 -6.43
C ASN A 292 13.81 3.46 -4.96
N GLY A 293 13.96 2.51 -4.03
CA GLY A 293 14.03 2.79 -2.60
C GLY A 293 12.65 3.05 -2.00
N GLN A 294 11.58 2.78 -2.74
CA GLN A 294 10.20 2.94 -2.30
C GLN A 294 9.89 1.95 -1.17
N LEU A 295 9.17 2.44 -0.15
CA LEU A 295 8.69 1.61 0.95
C LEU A 295 7.30 1.09 0.61
N TYR A 296 7.16 -0.22 0.50
CA TYR A 296 5.90 -0.91 0.21
C TYR A 296 5.31 -1.46 1.52
N LEU A 297 4.17 -0.92 1.95
CA LEU A 297 3.51 -1.28 3.21
C LEU A 297 2.93 -2.68 3.14
N THR A 298 3.43 -3.62 3.94
CA THR A 298 2.98 -5.02 3.95
C THR A 298 2.01 -5.36 5.06
N ASP A 299 2.03 -4.64 6.18
CA ASP A 299 1.01 -4.69 7.24
C ASP A 299 0.61 -3.27 7.62
N GLY A 300 -0.62 -3.09 8.09
CA GLY A 300 -1.07 -1.84 8.71
C GLY A 300 -1.97 -0.97 7.85
N HIS A 301 -2.45 -1.42 6.69
CA HIS A 301 -3.28 -0.59 5.79
C HIS A 301 -4.52 -0.02 6.50
N HIS A 302 -5.23 -0.79 7.32
CA HIS A 302 -6.35 -0.27 8.12
C HIS A 302 -5.91 0.72 9.20
N THR A 303 -4.84 0.41 9.93
CA THR A 303 -4.30 1.29 11.00
C THR A 303 -3.84 2.62 10.41
N PHE A 304 -2.99 2.58 9.40
CA PHE A 304 -2.40 3.76 8.77
C PHE A 304 -3.40 4.53 7.92
N THR A 305 -4.39 3.88 7.31
CA THR A 305 -5.52 4.60 6.69
C THR A 305 -6.39 5.26 7.76
N THR A 306 -6.62 4.64 8.91
CA THR A 306 -7.30 5.32 10.03
C THR A 306 -6.55 6.58 10.45
N LEU A 307 -5.22 6.49 10.64
CA LEU A 307 -4.39 7.65 10.98
C LEU A 307 -4.36 8.71 9.86
N TRP A 308 -4.43 8.29 8.60
CA TRP A 308 -4.53 9.18 7.44
C TRP A 308 -5.82 10.00 7.45
N GLU A 309 -6.94 9.37 7.82
CA GLU A 309 -8.28 9.98 7.78
C GLU A 309 -8.66 10.77 9.05
N LEU A 310 -7.87 10.66 10.13
CA LEU A 310 -8.08 11.48 11.33
C LEU A 310 -7.82 12.96 11.03
N LYS A 311 -8.66 13.84 11.59
CA LYS A 311 -8.54 15.31 11.46
C LYS A 311 -7.21 15.87 11.96
N ASP A 312 -6.65 15.27 13.01
CA ASP A 312 -5.33 15.59 13.57
C ASP A 312 -4.22 14.60 13.13
N GLY A 313 -4.50 13.82 12.09
CA GLY A 313 -3.56 12.93 11.41
C GLY A 313 -3.16 13.46 10.04
N GLY A 314 -3.32 12.62 9.01
CA GLY A 314 -3.08 13.01 7.61
C GLY A 314 -1.76 12.51 7.00
N PRO A 315 -1.52 12.80 5.71
CA PRO A 315 -0.38 12.29 4.94
C PRO A 315 1.00 12.60 5.55
N ASP A 316 1.12 13.71 6.27
CA ASP A 316 2.37 14.14 6.89
C ASP A 316 2.58 13.59 8.32
N LEU A 317 1.64 12.81 8.85
CA LEU A 317 1.76 12.23 10.20
C LEU A 317 2.98 11.31 10.27
N PRO A 318 3.92 11.55 11.20
CA PRO A 318 5.06 10.68 11.38
C PRO A 318 4.61 9.37 12.03
N VAL A 319 5.06 8.26 11.45
CA VAL A 319 4.91 6.92 12.01
C VAL A 319 6.25 6.19 11.95
N PHE A 320 6.33 5.04 12.61
CA PHE A 320 7.49 4.17 12.54
C PHE A 320 7.11 2.87 11.83
N VAL A 321 8.00 2.37 10.98
CA VAL A 321 7.82 1.11 10.28
C VAL A 321 9.05 0.23 10.46
N ARG A 322 8.85 -1.09 10.49
CA ARG A 322 9.93 -2.08 10.48
C ARG A 322 10.13 -2.65 9.09
N VAL A 323 11.37 -2.78 8.65
CA VAL A 323 11.69 -3.44 7.39
C VAL A 323 11.53 -4.96 7.55
N ALA A 324 10.59 -5.55 6.82
CA ALA A 324 10.40 -7.00 6.74
C ALA A 324 11.45 -7.64 5.83
N ALA A 325 11.69 -7.02 4.69
CA ALA A 325 12.71 -7.44 3.73
C ALA A 325 13.19 -6.25 2.91
N ASN A 326 14.39 -6.39 2.34
CA ASN A 326 14.92 -5.46 1.36
C ASN A 326 15.06 -6.20 0.02
N PHE A 327 14.23 -5.82 -0.93
CA PHE A 327 14.16 -6.37 -2.29
C PHE A 327 14.58 -5.32 -3.34
N SER A 328 15.30 -4.26 -2.92
CA SER A 328 15.74 -3.19 -3.81
C SER A 328 16.73 -3.63 -4.88
N ASP A 329 17.41 -4.75 -4.67
CA ASP A 329 18.42 -5.30 -5.59
C ASP A 329 17.80 -6.07 -6.77
N ASN A 330 16.46 -6.15 -6.84
CA ASN A 330 15.78 -6.71 -8.00
C ASN A 330 16.01 -5.81 -9.24
N PRO A 331 16.41 -6.40 -10.38
CA PRO A 331 16.81 -5.63 -11.56
C PRO A 331 15.64 -4.95 -12.30
N ASP A 332 14.41 -5.42 -12.07
CA ASP A 332 13.19 -4.96 -12.70
C ASP A 332 11.95 -5.15 -11.80
N LEU A 333 10.84 -4.49 -12.15
CA LEU A 333 9.58 -4.57 -11.40
C LEU A 333 8.99 -5.98 -11.41
N SER A 334 9.15 -6.73 -12.50
CA SER A 334 8.58 -8.09 -12.63
C SER A 334 9.18 -9.04 -11.60
N SER A 335 10.50 -9.00 -11.43
CA SER A 335 11.25 -9.79 -10.45
C SER A 335 10.87 -9.38 -9.02
N PHE A 336 10.78 -8.07 -8.77
CA PHE A 336 10.32 -7.52 -7.50
C PHE A 336 8.92 -8.02 -7.11
N TRP A 337 7.93 -7.87 -8.00
CA TRP A 337 6.55 -8.30 -7.71
C TRP A 337 6.39 -9.81 -7.60
N SER A 338 7.24 -10.58 -8.30
CA SER A 338 7.31 -12.03 -8.11
C SER A 338 7.81 -12.38 -6.70
N GLN A 339 8.83 -11.67 -6.18
CA GLN A 339 9.29 -11.85 -4.81
C GLN A 339 8.24 -11.41 -3.78
N MET A 340 7.56 -10.27 -4.01
CA MET A 340 6.48 -9.81 -3.12
C MET A 340 5.37 -10.87 -2.99
N GLN A 341 4.94 -11.48 -4.10
CA GLN A 341 3.93 -12.54 -4.09
C GLN A 341 4.45 -13.82 -3.42
N ALA A 342 5.67 -14.26 -3.74
CA ALA A 342 6.25 -15.48 -3.18
C ALA A 342 6.41 -15.41 -1.65
N ASN A 343 6.56 -14.20 -1.08
CA ASN A 343 6.70 -13.97 0.35
C ASN A 343 5.40 -13.51 1.03
N ASN A 344 4.25 -13.50 0.34
CA ASN A 344 2.96 -13.01 0.85
C ASN A 344 3.02 -11.55 1.37
N TYR A 345 3.70 -10.67 0.65
CA TYR A 345 3.80 -9.24 0.97
C TYR A 345 2.87 -8.33 0.16
N VAL A 346 2.06 -8.92 -0.73
CA VAL A 346 1.14 -8.19 -1.59
C VAL A 346 -0.15 -8.98 -1.77
N TRP A 347 -1.27 -8.26 -1.78
CA TRP A 347 -2.60 -8.78 -2.10
C TRP A 347 -3.07 -8.24 -3.44
N LEU A 348 -3.09 -9.09 -4.46
CA LEU A 348 -3.42 -8.72 -5.85
C LEU A 348 -4.84 -9.14 -6.23
N ARG A 349 -5.81 -8.86 -5.35
CA ARG A 349 -7.24 -9.03 -5.63
C ARG A 349 -8.01 -7.81 -5.20
N ASP A 350 -8.88 -7.31 -6.07
CA ASP A 350 -9.74 -6.15 -5.80
C ASP A 350 -10.85 -6.46 -4.78
N ALA A 351 -11.67 -5.45 -4.46
CA ALA A 351 -12.78 -5.57 -3.52
C ALA A 351 -13.85 -6.60 -3.93
N ASN A 352 -13.92 -6.97 -5.21
CA ASN A 352 -14.82 -8.01 -5.71
C ASN A 352 -14.14 -9.40 -5.71
N GLY A 353 -12.84 -9.47 -5.37
CA GLY A 353 -12.02 -10.68 -5.39
C GLY A 353 -11.40 -11.01 -6.75
N ALA A 354 -11.57 -10.14 -7.75
CA ALA A 354 -10.98 -10.33 -9.06
C ALA A 354 -9.47 -10.09 -9.00
N THR A 355 -8.71 -10.89 -9.72
CA THR A 355 -7.24 -10.73 -9.81
C THR A 355 -6.90 -9.41 -10.50
N ILE A 356 -5.95 -8.68 -9.92
CA ILE A 356 -5.39 -7.46 -10.49
C ILE A 356 -3.90 -7.61 -10.75
N THR A 357 -3.35 -6.71 -11.56
CA THR A 357 -1.90 -6.55 -11.73
C THR A 357 -1.35 -5.58 -10.68
N PRO A 358 -0.05 -5.65 -10.35
CA PRO A 358 0.55 -4.71 -9.41
C PRO A 358 0.44 -3.23 -9.84
N ALA A 359 0.38 -2.94 -11.13
CA ALA A 359 0.20 -1.59 -11.65
C ALA A 359 -1.18 -0.97 -11.33
N GLN A 360 -2.15 -1.79 -10.91
CA GLN A 360 -3.47 -1.34 -10.47
C GLN A 360 -3.55 -1.12 -8.95
N LEU A 361 -2.46 -1.36 -8.21
CA LEU A 361 -2.41 -1.02 -6.80
C LEU A 361 -2.49 0.50 -6.61
N PRO A 362 -3.15 0.98 -5.55
CA PRO A 362 -3.15 2.39 -5.18
C PRO A 362 -1.73 2.90 -4.94
N THR A 363 -1.47 4.14 -5.34
CA THR A 363 -0.16 4.80 -5.15
C THR A 363 -0.04 5.51 -3.81
N SER A 364 -1.15 5.66 -3.07
CA SER A 364 -1.17 6.23 -1.73
C SER A 364 -2.21 5.53 -0.85
N LEU A 365 -2.03 5.63 0.46
CA LEU A 365 -3.06 5.31 1.44
C LEU A 365 -4.25 6.28 1.35
N GLY A 366 -5.31 5.98 2.10
CA GLY A 366 -6.52 6.79 2.19
C GLY A 366 -7.76 6.10 1.64
N LEU A 367 -8.93 6.46 2.16
CA LEU A 367 -10.24 6.00 1.66
C LEU A 367 -10.58 6.58 0.28
N ALA A 368 -9.84 7.60 -0.18
CA ALA A 368 -9.97 8.15 -1.52
C ALA A 368 -9.35 7.23 -2.60
N THR A 369 -8.46 6.31 -2.22
CA THR A 369 -7.67 5.49 -3.16
C THR A 369 -7.85 3.99 -2.94
N LEU A 370 -8.03 3.54 -1.70
CA LEU A 370 -8.31 2.14 -1.36
C LEU A 370 -9.80 1.87 -1.50
N ALA A 371 -10.19 0.78 -2.15
CA ALA A 371 -11.61 0.38 -2.26
C ALA A 371 -12.18 -0.23 -0.96
N ASP A 372 -13.50 -0.24 -0.82
CA ASP A 372 -14.21 -0.94 0.27
C ASP A 372 -14.50 -2.40 -0.12
N ASP A 373 -13.91 -3.37 0.59
CA ASP A 373 -14.30 -4.78 0.55
C ASP A 373 -15.24 -5.07 1.75
N PRO A 374 -16.56 -5.23 1.52
CA PRO A 374 -17.52 -5.48 2.60
C PRO A 374 -17.29 -6.82 3.31
N TYR A 375 -16.71 -7.82 2.64
CA TYR A 375 -16.38 -9.10 3.28
C TYR A 375 -15.18 -8.93 4.21
N ARG A 376 -14.22 -8.05 3.87
CA ARG A 376 -13.10 -7.72 4.76
C ARG A 376 -13.58 -7.04 6.05
N SER A 377 -14.60 -6.19 5.95
CA SER A 377 -15.30 -5.58 7.10
C SER A 377 -16.05 -6.63 7.92
N LEU A 378 -16.83 -7.49 7.25
CA LEU A 378 -17.61 -8.54 7.88
C LEU A 378 -16.73 -9.49 8.70
N VAL A 379 -15.64 -10.00 8.11
CA VAL A 379 -14.74 -10.93 8.81
C VAL A 379 -14.10 -10.29 10.04
N TYR A 380 -13.75 -9.00 10.00
CA TYR A 380 -13.24 -8.28 11.18
C TYR A 380 -14.21 -8.35 12.37
N LEU A 381 -15.52 -8.29 12.10
CA LEU A 381 -16.57 -8.38 13.11
C LEU A 381 -16.81 -9.82 13.61
N THR A 382 -16.40 -10.84 12.84
CA THR A 382 -16.51 -12.26 13.25
C THR A 382 -15.39 -12.72 14.19
N ARG A 383 -14.43 -11.87 14.53
CA ARG A 383 -13.32 -12.21 15.43
C ARG A 383 -13.84 -12.76 16.76
N ASP A 384 -13.14 -13.77 17.26
CA ASP A 384 -13.48 -14.55 18.45
C ASP A 384 -14.75 -15.40 18.38
N MET A 385 -15.61 -15.19 17.39
CA MET A 385 -16.77 -16.03 17.07
C MET A 385 -16.42 -17.07 16.00
N GLY A 386 -16.06 -16.62 14.79
CA GLY A 386 -15.75 -17.46 13.63
C GLY A 386 -14.30 -17.92 13.58
N TYR A 387 -13.36 -17.05 13.96
CA TYR A 387 -11.93 -17.33 13.99
C TYR A 387 -11.19 -16.55 15.08
N LYS A 388 -10.00 -17.02 15.45
CA LYS A 388 -9.02 -16.32 16.28
C LYS A 388 -7.98 -15.67 15.37
N ASN A 389 -7.70 -14.39 15.57
CA ASN A 389 -6.75 -13.62 14.77
C ASN A 389 -5.31 -13.64 15.32
N SER A 390 -5.03 -14.41 16.36
CA SER A 390 -3.70 -14.52 16.94
C SER A 390 -2.88 -15.59 16.21
N GLY A 391 -1.68 -15.23 15.75
CA GLY A 391 -0.74 -16.17 15.13
C GLY A 391 -1.20 -16.73 13.78
N VAL A 392 -2.15 -16.07 13.10
CA VAL A 392 -2.61 -16.45 11.76
C VAL A 392 -1.69 -15.88 10.69
N PRO A 393 -1.58 -16.52 9.51
CA PRO A 393 -0.81 -15.99 8.39
C PRO A 393 -1.34 -14.65 7.87
N GLU A 394 -0.49 -13.96 7.09
CA GLU A 394 -0.85 -12.70 6.42
C GLU A 394 -2.11 -12.83 5.56
N PHE A 395 -2.87 -11.73 5.48
CA PHE A 395 -4.14 -11.62 4.75
C PHE A 395 -5.26 -12.57 5.21
N ALA A 396 -5.21 -13.06 6.45
CA ALA A 396 -6.21 -13.97 7.01
C ALA A 396 -7.67 -13.54 6.76
N GLU A 397 -7.99 -12.28 7.05
CA GLU A 397 -9.34 -11.76 6.86
C GLU A 397 -9.77 -11.71 5.39
N PHE A 398 -8.83 -11.49 4.46
CA PHE A 398 -9.14 -11.51 3.04
C PHE A 398 -9.40 -12.93 2.52
N TYR A 399 -8.62 -13.92 2.97
CA TYR A 399 -8.86 -15.32 2.62
C TYR A 399 -10.21 -15.80 3.15
N TRP A 400 -10.55 -15.48 4.40
CA TRP A 400 -11.88 -15.76 4.94
C TRP A 400 -12.99 -15.03 4.19
N GLY A 401 -12.79 -13.76 3.84
CA GLY A 401 -13.76 -12.97 3.08
C GLY A 401 -14.03 -13.55 1.69
N MET A 402 -12.97 -13.93 0.98
CA MET A 402 -13.07 -14.63 -0.30
C MET A 402 -13.80 -15.97 -0.18
N TRP A 403 -13.49 -16.75 0.85
CA TRP A 403 -14.13 -18.04 1.07
C TRP A 403 -15.62 -17.87 1.36
N LEU A 404 -16.02 -16.94 2.24
CA LEU A 404 -17.42 -16.63 2.57
C LEU A 404 -18.22 -16.24 1.31
N ARG A 405 -17.64 -15.39 0.46
CA ARG A 405 -18.22 -15.02 -0.85
C ARG A 405 -18.48 -16.24 -1.72
N GLY A 406 -17.62 -17.25 -1.65
CA GLY A 406 -17.77 -18.53 -2.36
C GLY A 406 -18.74 -19.52 -1.72
N GLN A 407 -19.13 -19.33 -0.45
CA GLN A 407 -20.08 -20.21 0.25
C GLN A 407 -21.56 -19.84 0.03
N GLY A 408 -21.84 -18.78 -0.74
CA GLY A 408 -23.21 -18.32 -0.97
C GLY A 408 -23.74 -17.37 0.10
N LEU A 409 -22.89 -16.86 1.00
CA LEU A 409 -23.22 -15.69 1.80
C LEU A 409 -23.05 -14.46 0.90
N ASP A 410 -24.15 -13.88 0.43
CA ASP A 410 -24.14 -12.60 -0.28
C ASP A 410 -24.40 -11.47 0.73
N VAL A 411 -23.41 -10.59 0.91
CA VAL A 411 -23.55 -9.42 1.79
C VAL A 411 -24.66 -8.46 1.37
N ASN A 412 -25.11 -8.52 0.12
CA ASN A 412 -26.22 -7.68 -0.36
C ASN A 412 -27.60 -8.16 0.10
N ASP A 413 -27.70 -9.38 0.64
CA ASP A 413 -28.94 -9.89 1.23
C ASP A 413 -29.20 -9.29 2.63
N TYR A 414 -28.24 -8.54 3.18
CA TYR A 414 -28.32 -7.90 4.48
C TYR A 414 -28.33 -6.37 4.36
N ASP A 415 -29.08 -5.71 5.23
CA ASP A 415 -28.95 -4.28 5.47
C ASP A 415 -27.81 -4.03 6.47
N LEU A 416 -26.63 -3.69 5.94
CA LEU A 416 -25.44 -3.39 6.73
C LEU A 416 -25.53 -2.06 7.52
N ARG A 417 -26.70 -1.40 7.52
CA ARG A 417 -27.01 -0.25 8.39
C ARG A 417 -28.02 -0.59 9.49
N ASP A 418 -28.63 -1.77 9.42
CA ASP A 418 -29.55 -2.25 10.44
C ASP A 418 -28.78 -2.99 11.54
N LEU A 419 -28.93 -2.53 12.77
CA LEU A 419 -28.33 -3.12 13.97
C LEU A 419 -29.33 -3.93 14.79
N THR A 420 -30.51 -4.23 14.23
CA THR A 420 -31.51 -5.09 14.88
C THR A 420 -30.84 -6.38 15.36
N PRO A 421 -30.93 -6.71 16.66
CA PRO A 421 -30.21 -7.84 17.21
C PRO A 421 -30.50 -9.16 16.50
N ALA A 422 -29.44 -9.91 16.26
CA ALA A 422 -29.45 -11.29 15.84
C ALA A 422 -28.58 -12.08 16.82
N GLY A 423 -28.92 -13.34 17.04
CA GLY A 423 -28.26 -14.19 18.01
C GLY A 423 -28.31 -15.65 17.63
N VAL A 424 -27.87 -16.50 18.53
CA VAL A 424 -27.96 -17.95 18.37
C VAL A 424 -28.64 -18.60 19.56
N VAL A 425 -29.15 -19.81 19.38
CA VAL A 425 -29.59 -20.70 20.46
C VAL A 425 -28.64 -21.88 20.54
N VAL A 426 -27.90 -21.98 21.64
CA VAL A 426 -26.97 -23.09 21.90
C VAL A 426 -27.75 -24.26 22.49
N VAL A 427 -28.13 -25.23 21.65
CA VAL A 427 -28.98 -26.38 22.05
C VAL A 427 -28.17 -27.43 22.82
N SER A 428 -26.91 -27.65 22.43
CA SER A 428 -25.93 -28.34 23.26
C SER A 428 -24.55 -27.71 23.07
N PRO A 429 -23.65 -27.77 24.08
CA PRO A 429 -22.34 -27.12 24.01
C PRO A 429 -21.46 -27.56 22.82
N ASN A 430 -21.80 -28.70 22.21
CA ASN A 430 -20.96 -29.39 21.25
C ASN A 430 -21.66 -29.82 19.94
N HIS A 431 -22.78 -29.28 19.40
CA HIS A 431 -23.13 -29.42 17.93
C HIS A 431 -24.53 -28.97 17.42
N GLU A 432 -25.30 -28.11 18.09
CA GLU A 432 -26.46 -27.53 17.38
C GLU A 432 -26.66 -26.09 17.82
N ILE A 433 -26.44 -25.20 16.85
CA ILE A 433 -26.61 -23.77 16.99
C ILE A 433 -27.67 -23.38 15.99
N ALA A 434 -28.85 -23.02 16.48
CA ALA A 434 -29.91 -22.43 15.67
C ALA A 434 -29.74 -20.91 15.67
N ASP A 435 -30.02 -20.26 14.56
CA ASP A 435 -30.11 -18.82 14.46
C ASP A 435 -31.39 -18.29 15.14
N THR A 436 -31.33 -17.05 15.65
CA THR A 436 -32.49 -16.35 16.21
C THR A 436 -32.36 -14.83 16.02
N GLY A 437 -33.48 -14.11 16.15
CA GLY A 437 -33.54 -12.65 15.95
C GLY A 437 -33.64 -12.27 14.48
N SER A 438 -33.05 -11.13 14.11
CA SER A 438 -33.05 -10.68 12.72
C SER A 438 -32.36 -11.68 11.78
N THR A 439 -32.85 -11.74 10.55
CA THR A 439 -32.26 -12.52 9.44
C THR A 439 -31.68 -11.64 8.35
N THR A 440 -31.81 -10.31 8.46
CA THR A 440 -31.41 -9.36 7.42
C THR A 440 -30.55 -8.22 7.94
N SER A 441 -30.31 -8.11 9.25
CA SER A 441 -29.50 -7.03 9.83
C SER A 441 -28.00 -7.27 9.63
N TYR A 442 -27.18 -6.25 9.87
CA TYR A 442 -25.72 -6.42 9.93
C TYR A 442 -25.33 -7.44 11.01
N VAL A 443 -26.06 -7.47 12.14
CA VAL A 443 -25.83 -8.45 13.21
C VAL A 443 -26.10 -9.87 12.71
N ALA A 444 -27.13 -10.06 11.88
CA ALA A 444 -27.41 -11.34 11.25
C ALA A 444 -26.27 -11.75 10.31
N ALA A 445 -25.76 -10.82 9.48
CA ALA A 445 -24.62 -11.10 8.61
C ALA A 445 -23.38 -11.58 9.39
N VAL A 446 -23.07 -10.91 10.51
CA VAL A 446 -21.92 -11.27 11.38
C VAL A 446 -22.13 -12.65 12.00
N ARG A 447 -23.33 -12.93 12.53
CA ARG A 447 -23.70 -14.24 13.07
C ARG A 447 -23.54 -15.32 12.01
N ASP A 448 -24.15 -15.13 10.83
CA ASP A 448 -24.22 -16.14 9.78
C ASP A 448 -22.84 -16.44 9.19
N ALA A 449 -22.03 -15.40 8.96
CA ALA A 449 -20.63 -15.55 8.59
C ALA A 449 -19.83 -16.32 9.64
N ALA A 450 -19.97 -15.97 10.92
CA ALA A 450 -19.29 -16.69 12.00
C ALA A 450 -19.73 -18.17 12.06
N LEU A 451 -21.03 -18.46 11.90
CA LEU A 451 -21.53 -19.85 11.87
C LEU A 451 -20.95 -20.63 10.69
N LEU A 452 -20.94 -20.07 9.47
CA LEU A 452 -20.32 -20.70 8.31
C LEU A 452 -18.85 -21.02 8.54
N MET A 453 -18.07 -20.06 9.05
CA MET A 453 -16.65 -20.26 9.35
C MET A 453 -16.42 -21.40 10.35
N ARG A 454 -17.29 -21.56 11.34
CA ARG A 454 -17.22 -22.64 12.34
C ARG A 454 -17.65 -24.00 11.77
N GLN A 455 -18.57 -24.01 10.82
CA GLN A 455 -19.09 -25.23 10.19
C GLN A 455 -18.16 -25.80 9.12
N LEU A 456 -17.19 -25.02 8.63
CA LEU A 456 -16.15 -25.52 7.74
C LEU A 456 -15.49 -26.76 8.36
N THR A 457 -15.37 -27.84 7.59
CA THR A 457 -14.73 -29.07 8.08
C THR A 457 -13.29 -28.76 8.49
N PRO A 458 -12.83 -29.13 9.71
CA PRO A 458 -11.46 -28.87 10.13
C PRO A 458 -10.44 -29.41 9.13
N GLY A 459 -9.46 -28.58 8.78
CA GLY A 459 -8.46 -28.90 7.75
C GLY A 459 -8.93 -28.71 6.30
N ALA A 460 -10.19 -28.35 6.05
CA ALA A 460 -10.64 -27.99 4.71
C ALA A 460 -10.01 -26.67 4.24
N GLU A 461 -9.76 -26.60 2.93
CA GLU A 461 -9.18 -25.44 2.29
C GLU A 461 -10.17 -24.28 2.20
N ILE A 462 -9.69 -23.08 2.53
CA ILE A 462 -10.39 -21.80 2.25
C ILE A 462 -9.79 -21.10 1.03
N ALA A 463 -8.56 -21.48 0.65
CA ALA A 463 -7.89 -21.11 -0.59
C ALA A 463 -6.90 -22.24 -0.97
N PRO A 464 -6.40 -22.31 -2.23
CA PRO A 464 -5.53 -23.40 -2.66
C PRO A 464 -4.32 -23.62 -1.73
N GLY A 465 -4.24 -24.80 -1.10
CA GLY A 465 -3.17 -25.15 -0.16
C GLY A 465 -3.23 -24.44 1.22
N LEU A 466 -4.32 -23.73 1.50
CA LEU A 466 -4.52 -22.89 2.68
C LEU A 466 -5.80 -23.31 3.41
N THR A 467 -5.67 -23.82 4.62
CA THR A 467 -6.78 -24.40 5.40
C THR A 467 -7.37 -23.42 6.41
N GLY A 468 -8.66 -23.57 6.72
CA GLY A 468 -9.31 -22.73 7.75
C GLY A 468 -8.62 -22.83 9.12
N THR A 469 -8.07 -24.00 9.46
CA THR A 469 -7.31 -24.20 10.70
C THR A 469 -6.03 -23.37 10.76
N GLN A 470 -5.29 -23.24 9.65
CA GLN A 470 -4.12 -22.35 9.57
C GLN A 470 -4.52 -20.88 9.78
N PHE A 471 -5.72 -20.52 9.34
CA PHE A 471 -6.29 -19.17 9.49
C PHE A 471 -7.17 -19.01 10.74
N GLY A 472 -6.90 -19.82 11.76
CA GLY A 472 -7.43 -19.61 13.11
C GLY A 472 -8.90 -19.97 13.29
N GLN A 473 -9.49 -20.80 12.43
CA GLN A 473 -10.87 -21.28 12.57
C GLN A 473 -11.21 -21.62 14.02
N ASN A 474 -12.29 -21.03 14.55
CA ASN A 474 -12.70 -21.25 15.94
C ASN A 474 -13.71 -22.40 16.03
N THR A 475 -13.24 -23.61 16.37
CA THR A 475 -14.12 -24.78 16.58
C THR A 475 -14.44 -25.04 18.05
N SER A 476 -13.91 -24.21 18.96
CA SER A 476 -14.08 -24.39 20.41
C SER A 476 -15.55 -24.21 20.81
N ALA A 477 -16.06 -25.08 21.69
CA ALA A 477 -17.39 -24.95 22.28
C ALA A 477 -17.58 -23.55 22.91
N MET A 478 -18.73 -22.93 22.66
CA MET A 478 -19.09 -21.61 23.20
C MET A 478 -20.43 -21.71 23.90
N THR A 479 -20.53 -21.12 25.09
CA THR A 479 -21.80 -21.04 25.82
C THR A 479 -22.74 -20.03 25.17
N GLN A 480 -24.04 -20.11 25.47
CA GLN A 480 -25.01 -19.09 25.10
C GLN A 480 -24.54 -17.69 25.48
N ASN A 481 -24.09 -17.51 26.73
CA ASN A 481 -23.60 -16.24 27.22
C ASN A 481 -22.38 -15.73 26.44
N ASN A 482 -21.47 -16.60 26.00
CA ASN A 482 -20.32 -16.17 25.19
C ASN A 482 -20.76 -15.60 23.84
N TRP A 483 -21.75 -16.21 23.18
CA TRP A 483 -22.29 -15.70 21.93
C TRP A 483 -23.02 -14.37 22.12
N ASP A 484 -23.90 -14.31 23.12
CA ASP A 484 -24.69 -13.11 23.42
C ASP A 484 -23.78 -11.93 23.74
N THR A 485 -22.76 -12.14 24.58
CA THR A 485 -21.78 -11.10 24.93
C THR A 485 -20.99 -10.64 23.70
N LEU A 486 -20.47 -11.55 22.87
CA LEU A 486 -19.67 -11.16 21.70
C LEU A 486 -20.51 -10.39 20.68
N LEU A 487 -21.71 -10.88 20.34
CA LEU A 487 -22.58 -10.18 19.40
C LEU A 487 -23.02 -8.82 19.95
N GLN A 488 -23.40 -8.74 21.23
CA GLN A 488 -23.80 -7.49 21.85
C GLN A 488 -22.65 -6.49 21.96
N GLU A 489 -21.58 -6.85 22.67
CA GLU A 489 -20.51 -5.91 23.04
C GLU A 489 -19.61 -5.55 21.86
N GLU A 490 -19.30 -6.50 20.97
CA GLU A 490 -18.37 -6.27 19.87
C GLU A 490 -19.07 -5.78 18.59
N VAL A 491 -20.37 -6.01 18.43
CA VAL A 491 -21.08 -5.69 17.17
C VAL A 491 -22.06 -4.54 17.35
N TRP A 492 -23.16 -4.73 18.09
CA TRP A 492 -24.35 -3.88 17.88
C TRP A 492 -24.73 -2.94 19.02
N GLN A 493 -24.27 -3.16 20.26
CA GLN A 493 -24.73 -2.33 21.38
C GLN A 493 -24.41 -0.85 21.15
N ASP A 494 -25.31 0.02 21.63
CA ASP A 494 -25.04 1.45 21.70
C ASP A 494 -24.10 1.79 22.88
N ASP A 495 -23.68 3.05 22.94
CA ASP A 495 -22.69 3.54 23.89
C ASP A 495 -23.28 4.04 25.23
N ALA A 496 -24.53 3.69 25.52
CA ALA A 496 -25.20 3.93 26.78
C ALA A 496 -25.72 2.61 27.39
N ARG A 497 -25.52 2.46 28.70
CA ARG A 497 -26.03 1.29 29.40
C ARG A 497 -27.53 1.45 29.67
N GLU A 498 -28.33 0.49 29.21
CA GLU A 498 -29.79 0.48 29.33
C GLU A 498 -30.31 0.77 30.76
N SER A 499 -29.64 0.24 31.79
CA SER A 499 -30.13 0.34 33.17
C SER A 499 -30.05 1.74 33.79
N ASP A 500 -29.08 2.55 33.37
CA ASP A 500 -28.69 3.78 34.08
C ASP A 500 -28.09 4.88 33.19
N ASN A 501 -28.19 4.73 31.86
CA ASN A 501 -27.64 5.64 30.85
C ASN A 501 -26.14 5.95 31.06
N ARG A 502 -25.42 5.00 31.66
CA ARG A 502 -24.00 5.11 31.92
C ARG A 502 -23.23 4.95 30.62
N TYR A 503 -22.31 5.87 30.34
CA TYR A 503 -21.46 5.74 29.15
C TYR A 503 -20.67 4.43 29.18
N ARG A 504 -20.77 3.68 28.08
CA ARG A 504 -19.98 2.48 27.74
C ARG A 504 -19.46 2.63 26.31
N ASN A 505 -18.64 1.70 25.85
CA ASN A 505 -18.28 1.69 24.43
C ASN A 505 -19.43 1.07 23.63
N GLY A 506 -19.81 1.70 22.53
CA GLY A 506 -20.63 1.05 21.51
C GLY A 506 -19.87 -0.10 20.83
N GLY A 507 -20.61 -1.01 20.22
CA GLY A 507 -20.06 -2.07 19.39
C GLY A 507 -19.40 -1.52 18.12
N LYS A 508 -18.56 -2.33 17.46
CA LYS A 508 -17.82 -1.91 16.26
C LYS A 508 -18.76 -1.56 15.11
N ALA A 509 -19.79 -2.38 14.87
CA ALA A 509 -20.77 -2.11 13.82
C ALA A 509 -21.66 -0.90 14.16
N TRP A 510 -21.94 -0.64 15.44
CA TRP A 510 -22.62 0.58 15.87
C TRP A 510 -21.84 1.84 15.49
N TYR A 511 -20.56 1.90 15.83
CA TYR A 511 -19.70 3.03 15.42
C TYR A 511 -19.55 3.13 13.90
N ALA A 512 -19.36 2.00 13.21
CA ALA A 512 -19.18 1.98 11.77
C ALA A 512 -20.43 2.48 11.03
N THR A 513 -21.61 1.99 11.42
CA THR A 513 -22.92 2.42 10.88
C THR A 513 -23.14 3.90 11.13
N GLY A 514 -22.86 4.38 12.35
CA GLY A 514 -22.97 5.79 12.70
C GLY A 514 -22.04 6.67 11.86
N TYR A 515 -20.81 6.23 11.61
CA TYR A 515 -19.89 6.98 10.75
C TYR A 515 -20.33 6.97 9.28
N ARG A 516 -20.84 5.84 8.76
CA ARG A 516 -21.39 5.80 7.39
C ARG A 516 -22.56 6.77 7.23
N LEU A 517 -23.39 6.91 8.25
CA LEU A 517 -24.57 7.77 8.23
C LEU A 517 -24.23 9.24 8.46
N CYS A 518 -23.40 9.52 9.46
CA CYS A 518 -23.21 10.86 10.01
C CYS A 518 -21.76 11.39 9.90
N GLY A 519 -20.79 10.59 9.46
CA GLY A 519 -19.38 10.93 9.56
C GLY A 519 -18.89 11.00 11.01
N ALA A 520 -17.83 11.78 11.27
CA ALA A 520 -17.25 11.90 12.61
C ALA A 520 -18.23 12.58 13.60
N PRO A 521 -18.42 12.03 14.81
CA PRO A 521 -19.25 12.67 15.85
C PRO A 521 -18.82 14.10 16.18
N ALA A 522 -17.52 14.39 16.17
CA ALA A 522 -16.96 15.72 16.41
C ALA A 522 -17.46 16.80 15.43
N ASP A 523 -17.77 16.41 14.20
CA ASP A 523 -18.19 17.34 13.14
C ASP A 523 -19.72 17.33 12.93
N ASN A 524 -20.42 16.26 13.35
CA ASN A 524 -21.85 16.05 13.08
C ASN A 524 -22.64 15.53 14.30
N ALA A 525 -22.44 16.15 15.47
CA ALA A 525 -23.05 15.73 16.74
C ALA A 525 -24.58 15.57 16.68
N ASP A 526 -25.29 16.50 16.04
CA ASP A 526 -26.76 16.46 15.93
C ASP A 526 -27.27 15.23 15.16
N CYS A 527 -26.55 14.81 14.12
CA CYS A 527 -26.89 13.59 13.36
C CYS A 527 -26.74 12.35 14.24
N TRP A 528 -25.64 12.26 15.00
CA TRP A 528 -25.41 11.17 15.94
C TRP A 528 -26.47 11.14 17.05
N GLN A 529 -26.80 12.31 17.62
CA GLN A 529 -27.81 12.44 18.65
C GLN A 529 -29.21 11.99 18.19
N THR A 530 -29.52 12.22 16.91
CA THR A 530 -30.83 11.89 16.32
C THR A 530 -30.93 10.42 15.90
N ASN A 531 -29.86 9.84 15.35
CA ASN A 531 -29.94 8.57 14.63
C ASN A 531 -29.23 7.41 15.34
N MET A 532 -28.23 7.68 16.19
CA MET A 532 -27.35 6.64 16.73
C MET A 532 -27.38 6.58 18.26
N ILE A 533 -27.42 7.72 18.93
CA ILE A 533 -27.40 7.81 20.39
C ILE A 533 -28.80 7.54 20.93
N VAL A 534 -28.89 6.61 21.88
CA VAL A 534 -30.12 6.27 22.58
C VAL A 534 -30.07 6.84 24.00
N ASP A 535 -31.12 7.54 24.42
CA ASP A 535 -31.33 7.92 25.82
C ASP A 535 -32.31 6.93 26.48
N HIS A 536 -31.74 5.95 27.18
CA HIS A 536 -32.50 4.90 27.83
C HIS A 536 -33.30 5.38 29.06
N THR A 537 -33.10 6.62 29.52
CA THR A 537 -33.90 7.23 30.60
C THR A 537 -35.18 7.91 30.11
N ALA A 538 -35.27 8.20 28.81
CA ALA A 538 -36.48 8.78 28.22
C ALA A 538 -37.52 7.70 27.83
N THR A 539 -37.11 6.43 27.84
CA THR A 539 -37.94 5.27 27.44
C THR A 539 -38.50 4.44 28.60
N GLN A 540 -38.16 4.79 29.86
CA GLN A 540 -38.81 4.27 31.07
C GLN A 540 -39.79 5.31 31.63
#